data_AF-A0A0M2PBR2-F1
#
_entry.id   AF-A0A0M2PBR2-F1
#
_cell.length_a   1.000
_cell.length_b   1.000
_cell.length_c   1.000
_cell.angle_alpha   90.00
_cell.angle_beta   90.00
_cell.angle_gamma   90.00
#
_symmetry.space_group_name_H-M   'P 1'
#
loop_
_entity.id
_entity.type
_entity.pdbx_description
1 polymer ?
#
loop_
_entity_poly.entity_id
_entity_poly.type
_entity_poly.pdbx_seq_one_letter_code
_entity_poly.pdbx_strand_id
1 'polypeptide(L)'
;MSKYILYFLMVLLFIFLGLLSRMSDAFPSNLSVHLGDVFWASMVFFLFRVMIHQKSLFLALIFSILFSFGIEYSQLYQADWINSIRNTGIGGLILGRGFLWIDLLRYSIGILLAVFIDVLVIRRLYNTY
;
A
#
# COMPACT_ATOMS: atom_id res chain seq x y z
N MET A 1 3.85 -8.59 22.88
CA MET A 1 3.41 -8.84 21.48
C MET A 1 4.66 -9.00 20.61
N SER A 2 4.61 -9.71 19.48
CA SER A 2 5.75 -9.79 18.55
C SER A 2 5.65 -8.67 17.50
N LYS A 3 6.78 -8.12 17.02
CA LYS A 3 6.82 -7.08 15.96
C LYS A 3 6.00 -7.50 14.73
N TYR A 4 6.08 -8.78 14.39
CA TYR A 4 5.31 -9.39 13.29
C TYR A 4 3.79 -9.19 13.44
N ILE A 5 3.25 -9.43 14.63
CA ILE A 5 1.82 -9.31 14.91
C ILE A 5 1.38 -7.86 14.73
N LEU A 6 2.20 -6.91 15.20
CA LEU A 6 1.89 -5.49 15.05
C LEU A 6 1.89 -5.06 13.58
N TYR A 7 2.85 -5.53 12.77
CA TYR A 7 2.85 -5.28 11.33
C TYR A 7 1.63 -5.89 10.63
N PHE A 8 1.24 -7.10 11.00
CA PHE A 8 0.07 -7.74 10.44
C PHE A 8 -1.22 -6.97 10.80
N LEU A 9 -1.34 -6.49 12.04
CA LEU A 9 -2.45 -5.62 12.45
C LEU A 9 -2.48 -4.30 11.66
N MET A 10 -1.31 -3.71 11.36
CA MET A 10 -1.25 -2.53 10.48
C MET A 10 -1.73 -2.85 9.06
N VAL A 11 -1.37 -4.00 8.49
CA VAL A 11 -1.91 -4.43 7.19
C VAL A 11 -3.43 -4.47 7.21
N LEU A 12 -4.03 -5.14 8.20
CA LEU A 12 -5.49 -5.23 8.32
C LEU A 12 -6.15 -3.85 8.51
N LEU A 13 -5.54 -2.98 9.32
CA LEU A 13 -6.01 -1.62 9.54
C LEU A 13 -6.04 -0.82 8.23
N PHE A 14 -4.96 -0.85 7.45
CA PHE A 14 -4.90 -0.10 6.19
C PHE A 14 -5.78 -0.70 5.09
N ILE A 15 -6.02 -2.02 5.08
CA ILE A 15 -7.07 -2.63 4.25
C ILE A 15 -8.43 -2.05 4.63
N PHE A 16 -8.76 -2.06 5.93
CA PHE A 16 -10.04 -1.54 6.40
C PHE A 16 -10.21 -0.05 6.05
N LEU A 17 -9.18 0.79 6.29
CA LEU A 17 -9.21 2.22 5.97
C LEU A 17 -9.33 2.46 4.46
N GLY A 18 -8.61 1.70 3.62
CA GLY A 18 -8.69 1.82 2.17
C GLY A 18 -10.04 1.39 1.59
N LEU A 19 -10.69 0.37 2.18
CA LEU A 19 -12.05 -0.01 1.82
C LEU A 19 -13.06 1.04 2.31
N LEU A 20 -12.93 1.51 3.56
CA LEU A 20 -13.80 2.52 4.13
C LEU A 20 -13.74 3.84 3.35
N SER A 21 -12.54 4.25 2.90
CA SER A 21 -12.41 5.47 2.10
C SER A 21 -13.16 5.36 0.77
N ARG A 22 -13.26 4.17 0.19
CA ARG A 22 -13.95 3.91 -1.09
C ARG A 22 -15.45 3.66 -0.94
N MET A 23 -15.90 3.21 0.23
CA MET A 23 -17.32 2.91 0.50
C MET A 23 -18.06 4.08 1.16
N SER A 24 -17.34 5.03 1.75
CA SER A 24 -17.95 6.13 2.49
C SER A 24 -18.30 7.30 1.58
N ASP A 25 -19.56 7.73 1.64
CA ASP A 25 -20.02 9.00 1.06
C ASP A 25 -19.54 10.22 1.86
N ALA A 26 -18.80 10.03 2.96
CA ALA A 26 -18.31 11.12 3.80
C ALA A 26 -17.25 11.99 3.10
N PHE A 27 -16.66 11.50 2.01
CA PHE A 27 -15.63 12.22 1.26
C PHE A 27 -16.12 12.56 -0.15
N PRO A 28 -15.75 13.74 -0.70
CA PRO A 28 -15.92 14.02 -2.11
C PRO A 28 -15.25 12.91 -2.95
N SER A 29 -15.88 12.52 -4.06
CA SER A 29 -15.45 11.39 -4.90
C SER A 29 -13.99 11.46 -5.36
N ASN A 30 -13.44 12.66 -5.55
CA ASN A 30 -12.03 12.83 -5.90
C ASN A 30 -11.11 12.48 -4.72
N LEU A 31 -11.47 12.90 -3.51
CA LEU A 31 -10.66 12.69 -2.30
C LEU A 31 -10.68 11.23 -1.83
N SER A 32 -11.81 10.53 -1.96
CA SER A 32 -11.93 9.12 -1.59
C SER A 32 -10.97 8.23 -2.37
N VAL A 33 -10.78 8.50 -3.67
CA VAL A 33 -9.83 7.78 -4.54
C VAL A 33 -8.39 8.05 -4.08
N HIS A 34 -8.02 9.32 -3.88
CA HIS A 34 -6.69 9.69 -3.41
C HIS A 34 -6.32 9.02 -2.09
N LEU A 35 -7.23 9.05 -1.11
CA LEU A 35 -7.02 8.43 0.20
C LEU A 35 -6.93 6.91 0.09
N GLY A 36 -7.78 6.29 -0.73
CA GLY A 36 -7.76 4.85 -0.96
C GLY A 36 -6.40 4.37 -1.48
N ASP A 37 -5.80 5.09 -2.41
CA ASP A 37 -4.51 4.74 -2.99
C ASP A 37 -3.34 4.95 -2.02
N VAL A 38 -3.40 6.01 -1.21
CA VAL A 38 -2.43 6.26 -0.13
C VAL A 38 -2.50 5.12 0.90
N PHE A 39 -3.70 4.70 1.31
CA PHE A 39 -3.87 3.61 2.27
C PHE A 39 -3.47 2.26 1.68
N TRP A 40 -3.77 2.01 0.40
CA TRP A 40 -3.33 0.81 -0.30
C TRP A 40 -1.79 0.72 -0.34
N ALA A 41 -1.09 1.81 -0.67
CA ALA A 41 0.37 1.81 -0.69
C ALA A 41 0.98 1.68 0.72
N SER A 42 0.33 2.26 1.73
CA SER A 42 0.70 2.07 3.14
C SER A 42 0.60 0.60 3.55
N MET A 43 -0.48 -0.08 3.14
CA MET A 43 -0.67 -1.52 3.36
C MET A 43 0.46 -2.34 2.70
N VAL A 44 0.82 -2.04 1.44
CA VAL A 44 1.93 -2.73 0.75
C VAL A 44 3.22 -2.64 1.55
N PHE A 45 3.54 -1.47 2.10
CA PHE A 45 4.72 -1.32 2.94
C PHE A 45 4.69 -2.21 4.19
N PHE A 46 3.56 -2.24 4.90
CA PHE A 46 3.43 -3.10 6.07
C PHE A 46 3.45 -4.58 5.70
N LEU A 47 2.97 -4.99 4.53
CA LEU A 47 3.08 -6.36 4.04
C LEU A 47 4.54 -6.78 3.86
N PHE A 48 5.38 -5.92 3.27
CA PHE A 48 6.82 -6.17 3.24
C PHE A 48 7.43 -6.19 4.64
N ARG A 49 7.00 -5.30 5.56
CA ARG A 49 7.47 -5.36 6.96
C ARG A 49 7.08 -6.66 7.66
N VAL A 50 5.94 -7.28 7.33
CA VAL A 50 5.58 -8.63 7.82
C VAL A 50 6.59 -9.67 7.32
N MET A 51 6.90 -9.67 6.02
CA MET A 51 7.79 -10.67 5.39
C MET A 51 9.26 -10.52 5.80
N ILE A 52 9.75 -9.27 5.87
CA ILE A 52 11.17 -8.97 6.13
C ILE A 52 11.37 -8.16 7.42
N HIS A 53 10.60 -8.49 8.47
CA HIS A 53 10.58 -7.75 9.74
C HIS A 53 11.96 -7.61 10.42
N GLN A 54 12.84 -8.60 10.22
CA GLN A 54 14.21 -8.63 10.78
C GLN A 54 15.23 -7.89 9.92
N LYS A 55 14.89 -7.56 8.67
CA LYS A 55 15.77 -6.86 7.73
C LYS A 55 15.62 -5.34 7.87
N SER A 56 16.47 -4.60 7.16
CA SER A 56 16.51 -3.15 7.22
C SER A 56 15.20 -2.50 6.76
N LEU A 57 14.89 -1.34 7.35
CA LEU A 57 13.73 -0.53 6.96
C LEU A 57 13.80 -0.12 5.49
N PHE A 58 15.00 0.25 5.06
CA PHE A 58 15.31 0.71 3.72
C PHE A 58 14.99 -0.35 2.66
N LEU A 59 15.22 -1.64 2.96
CA LEU A 59 14.88 -2.72 2.04
C LEU A 59 13.36 -2.83 1.84
N ALA A 60 12.58 -2.71 2.91
CA ALA A 60 11.12 -2.70 2.81
C ALA A 60 10.60 -1.48 2.04
N LEU A 61 11.19 -0.30 2.25
CA LEU A 61 10.89 0.92 1.50
C LEU A 61 11.12 0.72 0.00
N ILE A 62 12.30 0.25 -0.39
CA ILE A 62 12.65 0.01 -1.80
C ILE A 62 11.68 -1.00 -2.43
N PHE A 63 11.46 -2.15 -1.79
CA PHE A 63 10.57 -3.16 -2.36
C PHE A 63 9.13 -2.66 -2.50
N SER A 64 8.65 -1.84 -1.56
CA SER A 64 7.32 -1.24 -1.65
C SER A 64 7.22 -0.30 -2.85
N ILE A 65 8.21 0.59 -3.04
CA ILE A 65 8.24 1.51 -4.17
C ILE A 65 8.31 0.73 -5.48
N LEU A 66 9.25 -0.21 -5.61
CA LEU A 66 9.41 -1.01 -6.82
C LEU A 66 8.16 -1.83 -7.14
N PHE A 67 7.51 -2.40 -6.13
CA PHE A 67 6.29 -3.18 -6.31
C PHE A 67 5.13 -2.28 -6.76
N SER A 68 4.85 -1.19 -6.05
CA SER A 68 3.74 -0.28 -6.39
C SER A 68 3.95 0.39 -7.75
N PHE A 69 5.17 0.86 -8.05
CA PHE A 69 5.48 1.48 -9.34
C PHE A 69 5.50 0.42 -10.45
N GLY A 70 6.00 -0.79 -10.17
CA GLY A 70 5.96 -1.90 -11.12
C GLY A 70 4.53 -2.27 -11.53
N ILE A 71 3.60 -2.29 -10.57
CA ILE A 71 2.17 -2.47 -10.85
C ILE A 71 1.65 -1.32 -11.72
N GLU A 72 1.98 -0.07 -11.41
CA GLU A 72 1.53 1.11 -12.15
C GLU A 72 2.08 1.12 -13.60
N TYR A 73 3.37 0.82 -13.78
CA TYR A 73 3.96 0.69 -15.10
C TYR A 73 3.43 -0.52 -15.87
N SER A 74 3.07 -1.61 -15.20
CA SER A 74 2.44 -2.76 -15.85
C SER A 74 1.09 -2.40 -16.50
N GLN A 75 0.49 -1.27 -16.14
CA GLN A 75 -0.75 -0.78 -16.76
C GLN A 75 -0.52 -0.20 -18.16
N LEU A 76 0.72 0.12 -18.53
CA LEU A 76 1.09 0.47 -19.90
C LEU A 76 1.18 -0.78 -20.81
N TYR A 77 1.27 -1.97 -20.22
CA TYR A 77 1.28 -3.23 -20.94
C TYR A 77 -0.14 -3.76 -21.15
N GLN A 78 -0.60 -3.79 -22.40
CA GLN A 78 -2.01 -3.97 -22.79
C GLN A 78 -2.28 -5.31 -23.50
N ALA A 79 -1.59 -6.38 -23.12
CA ALA A 79 -1.86 -7.70 -23.68
C ALA A 79 -3.17 -8.30 -23.15
N ASP A 80 -3.83 -9.12 -23.97
CA ASP A 80 -5.15 -9.70 -23.63
C ASP A 80 -5.14 -10.52 -22.34
N TRP A 81 -4.07 -11.27 -22.08
CA TRP A 81 -3.93 -12.10 -20.88
C TRP A 81 -3.92 -11.25 -19.60
N ILE A 82 -3.20 -10.13 -19.58
CA ILE A 82 -3.12 -9.28 -18.37
C ILE A 82 -4.41 -8.48 -18.19
N ASN A 83 -5.01 -8.04 -19.30
CA ASN A 83 -6.29 -7.34 -19.29
C ASN A 83 -7.43 -8.23 -18.81
N SER A 84 -7.41 -9.54 -19.11
CA SER A 84 -8.36 -10.50 -18.55
C SER A 84 -8.29 -10.57 -17.01
N ILE A 85 -7.08 -10.50 -16.43
CA ILE A 85 -6.87 -10.47 -14.99
C ILE A 85 -7.37 -9.15 -14.39
N ARG A 86 -7.04 -8.00 -15.02
CA ARG A 86 -7.51 -6.65 -14.60
C ARG A 86 -9.03 -6.52 -14.60
N ASN A 87 -9.71 -7.26 -15.47
CA ASN A 87 -11.16 -7.26 -15.56
C ASN A 87 -11.84 -8.07 -14.43
N THR A 88 -11.10 -8.88 -13.69
CA THR A 88 -11.61 -9.50 -12.46
C THR A 88 -11.70 -8.47 -11.32
N GLY A 89 -12.59 -8.69 -10.34
CA GLY A 89 -12.73 -7.77 -9.20
C GLY A 89 -11.45 -7.63 -8.38
N ILE A 90 -10.82 -8.76 -8.01
CA ILE A 90 -9.58 -8.79 -7.23
C ILE A 90 -8.41 -8.27 -8.06
N GLY A 91 -8.29 -8.69 -9.32
CA GLY A 91 -7.22 -8.23 -10.21
C GLY A 91 -7.28 -6.74 -10.47
N GLY A 92 -8.47 -6.16 -10.65
CA GLY A 92 -8.64 -4.71 -10.78
C GLY A 92 -8.28 -3.92 -9.52
N LEU A 93 -8.51 -4.48 -8.33
CA LEU A 93 -8.11 -3.87 -7.06
C LEU A 93 -6.59 -3.89 -6.82
N ILE A 94 -5.91 -4.95 -7.28
CA ILE A 94 -4.47 -5.11 -7.09
C ILE A 94 -3.67 -4.45 -8.21
N LEU A 95 -4.08 -4.64 -9.47
CA LEU A 95 -3.32 -4.22 -10.65
C LEU A 95 -3.74 -2.86 -11.22
N GLY A 96 -4.91 -2.35 -10.84
CA GLY A 96 -5.49 -1.15 -11.44
C GLY A 96 -6.01 -1.36 -12.87
N ARG A 97 -6.52 -0.30 -13.50
CA ARG A 97 -7.11 -0.35 -14.85
C ARG A 97 -6.62 0.73 -15.82
N GLY A 98 -5.78 1.67 -15.39
CA GLY A 98 -5.27 2.72 -16.24
C GLY A 98 -4.19 3.54 -15.55
N PHE A 99 -3.10 3.80 -16.28
CA PHE A 99 -1.93 4.47 -15.75
C PHE A 99 -2.21 5.94 -15.43
N LEU A 100 -1.91 6.37 -14.21
CA LEU A 100 -2.02 7.75 -13.77
C LEU A 100 -0.72 8.21 -13.09
N TRP A 101 -0.07 9.24 -13.63
CA TRP A 101 1.13 9.82 -13.02
C TRP A 101 0.95 10.22 -11.55
N ILE A 102 -0.25 10.68 -11.20
CA ILE A 102 -0.59 11.05 -9.84
C ILE A 102 -0.59 9.85 -8.88
N ASP A 103 -0.74 8.63 -9.37
CA ASP A 103 -0.71 7.42 -8.54
C ASP A 103 0.69 7.15 -8.01
N LEU A 104 1.74 7.45 -8.80
CA LEU A 104 3.13 7.40 -8.32
C LEU A 104 3.33 8.33 -7.10
N LEU A 105 2.73 9.52 -7.13
CA LEU A 105 2.78 10.46 -6.01
C LEU A 105 1.98 9.94 -4.81
N ARG A 106 0.74 9.45 -5.03
CA ARG A 106 -0.10 8.86 -3.97
C ARG A 106 0.61 7.69 -3.27
N TYR A 107 1.22 6.80 -4.06
CA TYR A 107 1.96 5.66 -3.53
C TYR A 107 3.21 6.09 -2.76
N SER A 108 3.95 7.09 -3.26
CA SER A 108 5.07 7.66 -2.52
C SER A 108 4.63 8.23 -1.17
N ILE A 109 3.54 9.00 -1.13
CA ILE A 109 2.99 9.56 0.11
C ILE A 109 2.56 8.45 1.07
N GLY A 110 1.84 7.43 0.60
CA GLY A 110 1.40 6.32 1.43
C GLY A 110 2.56 5.51 2.02
N ILE A 111 3.57 5.19 1.21
CA ILE A 111 4.75 4.46 1.69
C ILE A 111 5.52 5.31 2.71
N LEU A 112 5.71 6.60 2.47
CA LEU A 112 6.39 7.50 3.43
C LEU A 112 5.60 7.63 4.74
N LEU A 113 4.27 7.71 4.68
CA LEU A 113 3.41 7.70 5.87
C LEU A 113 3.60 6.41 6.67
N ALA A 114 3.61 5.25 6.01
CA ALA A 114 3.81 3.96 6.66
C ALA A 114 5.20 3.82 7.28
N VAL A 115 6.25 4.31 6.61
CA VAL A 115 7.61 4.41 7.16
C VAL A 115 7.62 5.26 8.42
N PHE A 116 6.97 6.42 8.39
CA PHE A 116 6.89 7.33 9.53
C PHE A 116 6.22 6.65 10.73
N ILE A 117 5.12 5.92 10.51
CA ILE A 117 4.43 5.13 11.54
C ILE A 117 5.34 4.02 12.09
N ASP A 118 6.06 3.28 11.25
CA ASP A 118 7.01 2.25 11.69
C ASP A 118 8.08 2.83 12.63
N VAL A 119 8.68 3.95 12.22
CA VAL A 119 9.78 4.58 12.97
C VAL A 119 9.30 5.14 14.30
N LEU A 120 8.20 5.90 14.31
CA LEU A 120 7.74 6.58 15.51
C LEU A 120 7.02 5.69 16.51
N VAL A 121 6.24 4.73 16.02
CA VAL A 121 5.40 3.89 16.88
C VAL A 121 6.07 2.55 17.10
N ILE A 122 6.29 1.78 16.05
CA ILE A 122 6.67 0.36 16.17
C ILE A 122 8.11 0.19 16.65
N ARG A 123 9.06 0.91 16.07
CA ARG A 123 10.46 0.84 16.49
C ARG A 123 10.66 1.43 17.88
N ARG A 124 10.00 2.56 18.18
CA ARG A 124 10.10 3.18 19.52
C ARG A 124 9.58 2.24 20.61
N LEU A 125 8.44 1.57 20.38
CA LEU A 125 7.88 0.61 21.33
C LEU A 125 8.81 -0.58 21.63
N TYR A 126 9.71 -0.97 20.71
CA TYR A 126 10.60 -2.12 20.90
C TYR A 126 12.09 -1.75 21.08
N ASN A 127 12.46 -0.48 20.98
CA ASN A 127 13.79 0.01 21.40
C ASN A 127 13.79 0.48 22.87
N THR A 128 12.61 0.56 23.50
CA THR A 128 12.44 0.99 24.90
C THR A 128 12.45 -0.20 25.88
N TYR A 129 12.55 -1.43 25.38
CA TYR A 129 12.73 -2.68 26.13
C TYR A 129 13.97 -3.41 25.60
#